data_AF-A0AA88M1G1-F1
#
_entry.id   AF-A0AA88M1G1-F1
#
_cell.length_a   1.000
_cell.length_b   1.000
_cell.length_c   1.000
_cell.angle_alpha   90.00
_cell.angle_beta   90.00
_cell.angle_gamma   90.00
#
_symmetry.space_group_name_H-M   'P 1'
#
loop_
_entity.id
_entity.type
_entity.pdbx_description
1 polymer ?
#
loop_
_entity_poly.entity_id
_entity_poly.type
_entity_poly.pdbx_seq_one_letter_code
_entity_poly.pdbx_strand_id
1 'polypeptide(L)'
;MGIKSKAAAAILVLLLFLGSLWLYGGLDYHWDHCIKGYNQVNKFHQLSNNSSSSKDAEGPQVLETCPGQTFQVSLLLSHLLAAPAYTSDVLLKPYLSSWDELVKFMDALGPMVGLISKEIETKTSIIRKLALLAEESPEAELGSVAHSADSVGTDTGAKNSLVSSQHTGAYHSVRSMIWSELNRGVVNFHHQTDSGCRTILRLHRALLWLKLFIEKLAETPVGGRLRSPSDLCREAYQSTLAKHHTWFVRRAAELAFIALPERGFFFRLLCAQNQEELSRMLNRVAQAIEEVYDRTEKALEQNGMLDLP
;
A
#
# COMPACT_ATOMS: atom_id res chain seq x y z
N MET A 1 -17.52 35.49 -19.98
CA MET A 1 -17.09 34.32 -19.17
C MET A 1 -17.76 34.39 -17.80
N GLY A 2 -18.70 33.50 -17.53
CA GLY A 2 -19.55 33.54 -16.33
C GLY A 2 -18.78 33.25 -15.04
N ILE A 3 -19.29 33.80 -13.93
CA ILE A 3 -18.71 33.67 -12.58
C ILE A 3 -18.46 32.19 -12.19
N LYS A 4 -19.30 31.27 -12.69
CA LYS A 4 -19.14 29.82 -12.51
C LYS A 4 -17.90 29.22 -13.17
N SER A 5 -17.47 29.76 -14.32
CA SER A 5 -16.26 29.34 -15.03
C SER A 5 -14.98 29.84 -14.34
N LYS A 6 -15.03 31.03 -13.73
CA LYS A 6 -13.93 31.57 -12.93
C LYS A 6 -13.76 30.82 -11.60
N ALA A 7 -14.87 30.40 -10.97
CA ALA A 7 -14.84 29.58 -9.76
C ALA A 7 -14.30 28.16 -10.03
N ALA A 8 -14.71 27.52 -11.13
CA ALA A 8 -14.18 26.21 -11.52
C ALA A 8 -12.68 26.27 -11.84
N ALA A 9 -12.22 27.32 -12.54
CA ALA A 9 -10.81 27.54 -12.80
C ALA A 9 -10.01 27.81 -11.51
N ALA A 10 -10.55 28.58 -10.57
CA ALA A 10 -9.91 28.83 -9.28
C ALA A 10 -9.81 27.57 -8.40
N ILE A 11 -10.83 26.71 -8.41
CA ILE A 11 -10.82 25.41 -7.71
C ILE A 11 -9.80 24.48 -8.35
N LEU A 12 -9.71 24.45 -9.69
CA LEU A 12 -8.73 23.63 -10.40
C LEU A 12 -7.30 24.10 -10.13
N VAL A 13 -7.08 25.41 -10.08
CA VAL A 13 -5.79 26.02 -9.70
C VAL A 13 -5.45 25.73 -8.23
N LEU A 14 -6.43 25.76 -7.32
CA LEU A 14 -6.25 25.37 -5.92
C LEU A 14 -5.91 23.88 -5.77
N LEU A 15 -6.58 22.99 -6.51
CA LEU A 15 -6.29 21.56 -6.50
C LEU A 15 -4.90 21.25 -7.11
N LEU A 16 -4.49 21.99 -8.15
CA LEU A 16 -3.14 21.90 -8.72
C LEU A 16 -2.06 22.42 -7.74
N PHE A 17 -2.33 23.52 -7.03
CA PHE A 17 -1.46 24.04 -5.98
C PHE A 17 -1.42 23.14 -4.73
N LEU A 18 -2.53 22.50 -4.38
CA LEU A 18 -2.59 21.56 -3.25
C LEU A 18 -1.92 20.23 -3.58
N GLY A 19 -1.97 19.80 -4.86
CA GLY A 19 -1.14 18.72 -5.37
C GLY A 19 0.36 19.04 -5.32
N SER A 20 0.76 20.29 -5.60
CA SER A 20 2.16 20.71 -5.43
C SER A 20 2.57 20.86 -3.97
N LEU A 21 1.68 21.25 -3.06
CA LEU A 21 1.93 21.30 -1.61
C LEU A 21 1.93 19.93 -0.90
N TRP A 22 1.34 18.89 -1.52
CA TRP A 22 1.65 17.49 -1.20
C TRP A 22 3.05 17.09 -1.69
N LEU A 23 3.51 17.66 -2.81
CA LEU A 23 4.85 17.44 -3.39
C LEU A 23 5.99 18.20 -2.67
N TYR A 24 5.69 19.22 -1.86
CA TYR A 24 6.72 20.05 -1.18
C TYR A 24 7.41 19.39 0.03
N GLY A 25 7.29 18.06 0.17
CA GLY A 25 8.18 17.21 0.98
C GLY A 25 9.26 16.51 0.15
N GLY A 26 9.69 17.12 -0.96
CA GLY A 26 10.78 16.66 -1.81
C GLY A 26 10.91 17.56 -3.03
N LEU A 27 11.85 18.51 -3.00
CA LEU A 27 12.27 19.24 -4.19
C LEU A 27 13.39 18.42 -4.85
N ASP A 28 13.11 17.76 -5.99
CA ASP A 28 13.88 17.93 -7.24
C ASP A 28 13.48 16.97 -8.39
N TYR A 29 13.28 17.60 -9.57
CA TYR A 29 13.24 17.12 -10.97
C TYR A 29 12.33 15.95 -11.41
N HIS A 30 11.26 16.24 -12.15
CA HIS A 30 11.22 16.28 -13.63
C HIS A 30 9.75 16.32 -14.11
N TRP A 31 9.36 17.36 -14.84
CA TRP A 31 7.98 17.61 -15.30
C TRP A 31 7.70 17.11 -16.74
N ASP A 32 8.46 16.14 -17.27
CA ASP A 32 8.47 15.84 -18.71
C ASP A 32 7.77 14.54 -19.18
N HIS A 33 6.97 13.86 -18.36
CA HIS A 33 6.27 12.64 -18.82
C HIS A 33 4.74 12.64 -18.76
N CYS A 34 4.09 13.77 -18.47
CA CYS A 34 2.64 13.76 -18.22
C CYS A 34 1.72 14.01 -19.45
N ILE A 35 2.19 13.89 -20.70
CA ILE A 35 1.32 13.98 -21.91
C ILE A 35 1.72 12.97 -23.00
N LYS A 36 1.85 11.68 -22.66
CA LYS A 36 1.84 10.63 -23.70
C LYS A 36 1.50 9.26 -23.09
N GLY A 37 0.26 8.83 -23.30
CA GLY A 37 -0.18 7.50 -22.88
C GLY A 37 -1.68 7.24 -22.91
N TYR A 38 -2.49 8.10 -23.53
CA TYR A 38 -3.86 7.74 -23.90
C TYR A 38 -3.80 7.07 -25.26
N ASN A 39 -3.71 5.74 -25.26
CA ASN A 39 -4.12 4.79 -26.33
C ASN A 39 -3.26 3.51 -26.24
N GLN A 40 -3.71 2.50 -25.50
CA GLN A 40 -3.80 1.16 -26.10
C GLN A 40 -4.77 0.28 -25.31
N VAL A 41 -5.91 0.04 -25.94
CA VAL A 41 -6.97 -0.88 -25.53
C VAL A 41 -6.68 -2.26 -26.11
N ASN A 42 -7.04 -3.30 -25.34
CA ASN A 42 -7.18 -4.72 -25.66
C ASN A 42 -5.86 -5.49 -25.89
N LYS A 43 -5.69 -6.72 -25.40
CA LYS A 43 -6.61 -7.87 -25.48
C LYS A 43 -5.98 -9.04 -24.70
N PHE A 44 -6.70 -9.78 -23.87
CA PHE A 44 -6.44 -11.22 -23.70
C PHE A 44 -7.69 -11.97 -23.22
N HIS A 45 -7.80 -13.20 -23.69
CA HIS A 45 -9.01 -13.97 -23.92
C HIS A 45 -9.65 -14.56 -22.65
N GLN A 46 -10.99 -14.55 -22.66
CA GLN A 46 -11.84 -15.50 -21.92
C GLN A 46 -11.53 -16.93 -22.35
N LEU A 47 -11.59 -17.89 -21.43
CA LEU A 47 -12.18 -19.21 -21.64
C LEU A 47 -12.53 -19.88 -20.28
N SER A 48 -13.78 -20.35 -20.21
CA SER A 48 -14.32 -21.46 -19.39
C SER A 48 -14.40 -21.34 -17.86
N ASN A 49 -15.38 -21.95 -17.18
CA ASN A 49 -16.77 -22.34 -17.46
C ASN A 49 -17.37 -22.84 -16.14
N ASN A 50 -18.67 -22.59 -15.97
CA ASN A 50 -19.69 -23.27 -15.16
C ASN A 50 -19.57 -23.49 -13.64
N SER A 51 -20.70 -23.15 -13.04
CA SER A 51 -21.14 -23.32 -11.66
C SER A 51 -21.39 -24.78 -11.28
N SER A 52 -21.21 -25.07 -9.99
CA SER A 52 -22.02 -26.05 -9.28
C SER A 52 -22.21 -25.60 -7.83
N SER A 53 -23.47 -25.62 -7.40
CA SER A 53 -23.92 -25.37 -6.05
C SER A 53 -23.85 -26.67 -5.24
N SER A 54 -23.30 -26.62 -4.03
CA SER A 54 -23.91 -27.26 -2.83
C SER A 54 -23.12 -27.02 -1.53
N LYS A 55 -23.84 -26.43 -0.57
CA LYS A 55 -23.94 -26.69 0.88
C LYS A 55 -22.70 -27.01 1.74
N ASP A 56 -22.53 -26.13 2.72
CA ASP A 56 -22.22 -26.35 4.15
C ASP A 56 -20.98 -27.19 4.51
N ALA A 57 -19.86 -26.48 4.71
CA ALA A 57 -18.88 -26.79 5.74
C ALA A 57 -18.23 -25.48 6.23
N GLU A 58 -18.25 -25.24 7.54
CA GLU A 58 -17.55 -24.14 8.20
C GLU A 58 -16.02 -24.33 8.09
N GLY A 59 -15.49 -24.02 6.91
CA GLY A 59 -14.07 -23.74 6.67
C GLY A 59 -13.80 -22.24 6.71
N PRO A 60 -12.52 -21.80 6.64
CA PRO A 60 -12.19 -20.38 6.59
C PRO A 60 -12.96 -19.75 5.43
N GLN A 61 -13.99 -18.94 5.72
CA GLN A 61 -14.92 -18.45 4.71
C GLN A 61 -14.12 -17.68 3.65
N VAL A 62 -13.94 -18.27 2.48
CA VAL A 62 -13.24 -17.64 1.36
C VAL A 62 -14.10 -16.46 0.93
N LEU A 63 -13.56 -15.24 0.99
CA LEU A 63 -14.27 -14.10 0.43
C LEU A 63 -14.34 -14.30 -1.09
N GLU A 64 -15.54 -14.30 -1.64
CA GLU A 64 -15.74 -14.40 -3.08
C GLU A 64 -15.35 -13.09 -3.79
N THR A 65 -15.10 -13.17 -5.09
CA THR A 65 -14.93 -11.98 -5.93
C THR A 65 -16.29 -11.31 -6.15
N CYS A 66 -16.30 -9.97 -6.23
CA CYS A 66 -17.49 -9.17 -6.49
C CYS A 66 -17.53 -8.82 -8.00
N PRO A 67 -18.38 -9.47 -8.82
CA PRO A 67 -18.34 -9.32 -10.27
C PRO A 67 -18.63 -7.88 -10.71
N GLY A 68 -17.91 -7.42 -11.74
CA GLY A 68 -18.08 -6.08 -12.30
C GLY A 68 -17.44 -4.94 -11.50
N GLN A 69 -16.82 -5.23 -10.35
CA GLN A 69 -16.01 -4.26 -9.60
C GLN A 69 -14.53 -4.37 -9.98
N THR A 70 -13.86 -3.23 -10.10
CA THR A 70 -12.41 -3.16 -10.32
C THR A 70 -11.65 -3.54 -9.05
N PHE A 71 -12.09 -3.03 -7.90
CA PHE A 71 -11.59 -3.39 -6.58
C PHE A 71 -12.16 -4.73 -6.13
N GLN A 72 -11.30 -5.59 -5.57
CA GLN A 72 -11.68 -6.90 -5.05
C GLN A 72 -11.21 -7.08 -3.61
N VAL A 73 -12.15 -7.08 -2.65
CA VAL A 73 -11.84 -7.25 -1.22
C VAL A 73 -11.19 -8.59 -0.90
N SER A 74 -11.55 -9.63 -1.63
CA SER A 74 -10.94 -10.96 -1.51
C SER A 74 -9.47 -10.96 -1.92
N LEU A 75 -9.13 -10.22 -2.98
CA LEU A 75 -7.75 -10.09 -3.45
C LEU A 75 -6.92 -9.21 -2.50
N LEU A 76 -7.49 -8.10 -2.03
CA LEU A 76 -6.89 -7.28 -0.96
C LEU A 76 -6.55 -8.13 0.26
N LEU A 77 -7.54 -8.90 0.77
CA LEU A 77 -7.35 -9.74 1.94
C LEU A 77 -6.30 -10.83 1.68
N SER A 78 -6.30 -11.45 0.51
CA SER A 78 -5.30 -12.45 0.12
C SER A 78 -3.88 -11.88 0.16
N HIS A 79 -3.66 -10.68 -0.39
CA HIS A 79 -2.37 -10.00 -0.35
C HIS A 79 -1.95 -9.61 1.07
N LEU A 80 -2.88 -9.08 1.87
CA LEU A 80 -2.60 -8.73 3.27
C LEU A 80 -2.25 -9.96 4.11
N LEU A 81 -2.93 -11.10 3.91
CA LEU A 81 -2.63 -12.35 4.62
C LEU A 81 -1.32 -13.00 4.15
N ALA A 82 -0.89 -12.75 2.91
CA ALA A 82 0.37 -13.25 2.37
C ALA A 82 1.59 -12.38 2.74
N ALA A 83 1.37 -11.15 3.21
CA ALA A 83 2.46 -10.22 3.52
C ALA A 83 3.24 -10.57 4.81
N PRO A 84 2.61 -11.00 5.91
CA PRO A 84 3.32 -11.43 7.11
C PRO A 84 4.18 -12.69 6.86
N ALA A 85 5.50 -12.60 7.05
CA ALA A 85 6.44 -13.74 6.98
C ALA A 85 6.55 -14.46 8.35
N TYR A 86 7.12 -15.68 8.41
CA TYR A 86 7.24 -16.41 9.68
C TYR A 86 8.06 -15.69 10.78
N THR A 87 8.98 -14.79 10.41
CA THR A 87 9.94 -14.13 11.32
C THR A 87 9.46 -12.79 11.90
N SER A 88 8.15 -12.59 12.07
CA SER A 88 7.57 -11.28 12.43
C SER A 88 7.98 -10.15 11.48
N ASP A 89 8.25 -10.48 10.23
CA ASP A 89 8.64 -9.57 9.14
C ASP A 89 7.49 -9.45 8.13
N VAL A 90 7.63 -8.53 7.17
CA VAL A 90 6.64 -8.25 6.13
C VAL A 90 7.30 -8.34 4.76
N LEU A 91 6.81 -9.23 3.90
CA LEU A 91 7.26 -9.38 2.52
C LEU A 91 6.80 -8.19 1.67
N LEU A 92 7.72 -7.59 0.92
CA LEU A 92 7.42 -6.37 0.17
C LEU A 92 6.51 -6.62 -1.03
N LYS A 93 6.68 -7.75 -1.74
CA LYS A 93 5.86 -8.05 -2.92
C LYS A 93 4.35 -8.10 -2.60
N PRO A 94 3.86 -8.97 -1.70
CA PRO A 94 2.44 -8.98 -1.32
C PRO A 94 2.01 -7.69 -0.62
N TYR A 95 2.88 -7.03 0.16
CA TYR A 95 2.58 -5.71 0.75
C TYR A 95 2.25 -4.67 -0.34
N LEU A 96 3.08 -4.55 -1.37
CA LEU A 96 2.86 -3.61 -2.46
C LEU A 96 1.65 -4.02 -3.33
N SER A 97 1.40 -5.32 -3.53
CA SER A 97 0.19 -5.80 -4.19
C SER A 97 -1.09 -5.46 -3.40
N SER A 98 -1.03 -5.44 -2.06
CA SER A 98 -2.16 -4.97 -1.25
C SER A 98 -2.45 -3.49 -1.53
N TRP A 99 -1.42 -2.66 -1.68
CA TRP A 99 -1.58 -1.26 -2.07
C TRP A 99 -2.17 -1.08 -3.47
N ASP A 100 -1.85 -1.95 -4.43
CA ASP A 100 -2.46 -1.90 -5.76
C ASP A 100 -3.97 -2.11 -5.69
N GLU A 101 -4.45 -3.02 -4.83
CA GLU A 101 -5.89 -3.17 -4.58
C GLU A 101 -6.48 -1.97 -3.81
N LEU A 102 -5.74 -1.40 -2.86
CA LEU A 102 -6.18 -0.18 -2.16
C LEU A 102 -6.29 1.04 -3.09
N VAL A 103 -5.41 1.17 -4.08
CA VAL A 103 -5.52 2.19 -5.12
C VAL A 103 -6.82 2.02 -5.91
N LYS A 104 -7.18 0.78 -6.30
CA LYS A 104 -8.46 0.51 -6.97
C LYS A 104 -9.66 0.85 -6.09
N PHE A 105 -9.57 0.57 -4.78
CA PHE A 105 -10.59 0.98 -3.81
C PHE A 105 -10.76 2.49 -3.79
N MET A 106 -9.65 3.24 -3.72
CA MET A 106 -9.67 4.70 -3.74
C MET A 106 -10.28 5.21 -5.05
N ASP A 107 -9.83 4.73 -6.20
CA ASP A 107 -10.36 5.15 -7.50
C ASP A 107 -11.87 4.91 -7.64
N ALA A 108 -12.39 3.83 -7.04
CA ALA A 108 -13.82 3.55 -7.03
C ALA A 108 -14.64 4.62 -6.26
N LEU A 109 -14.05 5.30 -5.26
CA LEU A 109 -14.72 6.38 -4.52
C LEU A 109 -14.92 7.64 -5.38
N GLY A 110 -14.21 7.75 -6.51
CA GLY A 110 -14.42 8.77 -7.53
C GLY A 110 -13.25 9.76 -7.71
N PRO A 111 -13.36 10.69 -8.66
CA PRO A 111 -12.23 11.51 -9.12
C PRO A 111 -11.59 12.39 -8.05
N MET A 112 -12.35 12.77 -7.02
CA MET A 112 -11.86 13.64 -5.93
C MET A 112 -10.76 12.99 -5.10
N VAL A 113 -10.70 11.65 -5.05
CA VAL A 113 -9.63 10.93 -4.34
C VAL A 113 -8.53 10.43 -5.27
N GLY A 114 -8.64 10.61 -6.59
CA GLY A 114 -7.64 10.16 -7.55
C GLY A 114 -6.26 10.81 -7.38
N LEU A 115 -6.19 12.00 -6.79
CA LEU A 115 -4.92 12.62 -6.38
C LEU A 115 -4.21 11.81 -5.29
N ILE A 116 -4.97 11.24 -4.35
CA ILE A 116 -4.46 10.39 -3.27
C ILE A 116 -3.99 9.05 -3.87
N SER A 117 -4.79 8.45 -4.76
CA SER A 117 -4.41 7.24 -5.50
C SER A 117 -3.06 7.41 -6.20
N LYS A 118 -2.89 8.50 -6.97
CA LYS A 118 -1.65 8.78 -7.70
C LYS A 118 -0.44 8.93 -6.78
N GLU A 119 -0.62 9.49 -5.59
CA GLU A 119 0.46 9.63 -4.62
C GLU A 119 0.92 8.26 -4.06
N ILE A 120 -0.03 7.38 -3.76
CA ILE A 120 0.23 6.01 -3.32
C ILE A 120 0.92 5.21 -4.43
N GLU A 121 0.45 5.31 -5.68
CA GLU A 121 1.10 4.69 -6.84
C GLU A 121 2.54 5.19 -7.03
N THR A 122 2.76 6.49 -6.87
CA THR A 122 4.10 7.07 -6.97
C THR A 122 5.03 6.46 -5.91
N LYS A 123 4.59 6.38 -4.64
CA LYS A 123 5.39 5.81 -3.54
C LYS A 123 5.64 4.31 -3.71
N THR A 124 4.63 3.54 -4.10
CA THR A 124 4.81 2.10 -4.34
C THR A 124 5.72 1.83 -5.54
N SER A 125 5.66 2.66 -6.59
CA SER A 125 6.57 2.54 -7.74
C SER A 125 8.02 2.87 -7.40
N ILE A 126 8.28 3.82 -6.48
CA ILE A 126 9.63 4.08 -5.95
C ILE A 126 10.22 2.81 -5.33
N ILE A 127 9.47 2.14 -4.44
CA ILE A 127 9.96 0.91 -3.77
C ILE A 127 10.23 -0.19 -4.80
N ARG A 128 9.35 -0.37 -5.80
CA ARG A 128 9.57 -1.34 -6.89
C ARG A 128 10.81 -1.02 -7.72
N LYS A 129 11.02 0.25 -8.06
CA LYS A 129 12.20 0.68 -8.82
C LYS A 129 13.48 0.44 -8.04
N LEU A 130 13.49 0.76 -6.74
CA LEU A 130 14.63 0.50 -5.87
C LEU A 130 14.93 -1.00 -5.74
N ALA A 131 13.88 -1.84 -5.68
CA ALA A 131 14.04 -3.29 -5.68
C ALA A 131 14.73 -3.80 -6.95
N LEU A 132 14.29 -3.35 -8.13
CA LEU A 132 14.91 -3.71 -9.42
C LEU A 132 16.38 -3.27 -9.49
N LEU A 133 16.67 -2.01 -9.12
CA LEU A 133 18.03 -1.49 -9.12
C LEU A 133 18.96 -2.25 -8.18
N ALA A 134 18.44 -2.75 -7.06
CA ALA A 134 19.21 -3.55 -6.10
C ALA A 134 19.48 -4.98 -6.61
N GLU A 135 18.67 -5.52 -7.51
CA GLU A 135 18.91 -6.81 -8.18
C GLU A 135 19.92 -6.68 -9.33
N GLU A 136 19.93 -5.53 -10.02
CA GLU A 136 20.86 -5.23 -11.13
C GLU A 136 22.28 -4.87 -10.67
N SER A 137 22.49 -4.61 -9.37
CA SER A 137 23.79 -4.22 -8.80
C SER A 137 24.42 -5.30 -7.88
N PRO A 138 24.68 -6.53 -8.35
CA PRO A 138 25.27 -7.60 -7.54
C PRO A 138 26.79 -7.45 -7.30
N GLU A 139 27.34 -6.23 -7.35
CA GLU A 139 28.77 -5.98 -7.20
C GLU A 139 29.10 -5.52 -5.77
N ALA A 140 29.15 -6.47 -4.81
CA ALA A 140 29.95 -6.35 -3.58
C ALA A 140 29.99 -7.61 -2.68
N GLU A 141 29.52 -8.79 -3.09
CA GLU A 141 29.74 -10.03 -2.31
C GLU A 141 30.50 -11.10 -3.11
N LEU A 142 31.74 -10.78 -3.49
CA LEU A 142 32.79 -11.80 -3.65
C LEU A 142 34.16 -11.19 -3.30
N GLY A 143 34.27 -10.71 -2.08
CA GLY A 143 35.52 -10.22 -1.49
C GLY A 143 36.03 -11.16 -0.41
N SER A 144 36.64 -12.29 -0.79
CA SER A 144 37.65 -12.93 0.06
C SER A 144 38.71 -13.64 -0.78
N VAL A 145 39.89 -13.04 -0.76
CA VAL A 145 41.16 -13.51 -1.26
C VAL A 145 41.56 -14.83 -0.57
N ALA A 146 42.04 -15.81 -1.35
CA ALA A 146 43.02 -16.79 -0.87
C ALA A 146 44.00 -17.13 -2.00
N HIS A 147 45.23 -16.66 -1.83
CA HIS A 147 46.40 -17.12 -2.58
C HIS A 147 46.80 -18.54 -2.14
N SER A 148 47.27 -19.32 -3.12
CA SER A 148 48.27 -20.41 -3.04
C SER A 148 47.89 -21.72 -2.33
N ALA A 149 47.81 -22.81 -3.09
CA ALA A 149 48.81 -23.89 -3.13
C ALA A 149 48.24 -25.19 -3.74
N ASP A 150 49.12 -25.93 -4.42
CA ASP A 150 48.96 -27.30 -4.90
C ASP A 150 48.22 -28.25 -3.95
N SER A 151 47.40 -29.15 -4.48
CA SER A 151 47.66 -30.60 -4.44
C SER A 151 46.44 -31.44 -4.86
N VAL A 152 46.78 -32.60 -5.40
CA VAL A 152 45.95 -33.64 -6.00
C VAL A 152 45.16 -34.42 -4.95
N GLY A 153 43.85 -34.58 -5.23
CA GLY A 153 42.97 -35.74 -4.97
C GLY A 153 42.96 -36.42 -3.59
N THR A 154 41.80 -36.40 -2.92
CA THR A 154 41.09 -37.62 -2.49
C THR A 154 39.66 -37.32 -2.02
N ASP A 155 38.81 -38.31 -2.25
CA ASP A 155 37.37 -38.39 -2.01
C ASP A 155 37.02 -38.42 -0.50
N THR A 156 35.82 -37.89 -0.17
CA THR A 156 34.84 -38.36 0.85
C THR A 156 34.09 -37.24 1.58
N GLY A 157 32.81 -37.12 1.23
CA GLY A 157 31.68 -36.90 2.15
C GLY A 157 31.62 -35.62 3.00
N ALA A 158 30.88 -34.61 2.54
CA ALA A 158 30.12 -33.76 3.46
C ALA A 158 29.01 -32.96 2.76
N LYS A 159 27.79 -33.22 3.23
CA LYS A 159 26.68 -32.27 3.41
C LYS A 159 26.11 -31.59 2.16
N ASN A 160 24.96 -32.12 1.76
CA ASN A 160 23.85 -31.37 1.18
C ASN A 160 23.73 -29.98 1.83
N SER A 161 24.21 -28.94 1.14
CA SER A 161 23.72 -27.58 1.30
C SER A 161 22.89 -27.21 0.08
N LEU A 162 21.82 -27.98 -0.17
CA LEU A 162 20.60 -27.37 -0.70
C LEU A 162 19.96 -26.57 0.44
N VAL A 163 20.61 -25.47 0.85
CA VAL A 163 19.92 -24.41 1.55
C VAL A 163 19.25 -23.59 0.46
N SER A 164 17.97 -23.89 0.30
CA SER A 164 16.94 -23.13 -0.40
C SER A 164 17.35 -21.69 -0.76
N SER A 165 17.53 -21.45 -2.05
CA SER A 165 17.57 -20.11 -2.66
C SER A 165 16.17 -19.46 -2.62
N GLN A 166 15.61 -19.28 -1.43
CA GLN A 166 14.39 -18.49 -1.23
C GLN A 166 14.77 -17.01 -1.30
N HIS A 167 14.82 -16.47 -2.53
CA HIS A 167 14.82 -15.05 -2.88
C HIS A 167 15.32 -14.08 -1.79
N THR A 168 16.63 -14.08 -1.53
CA THR A 168 17.29 -13.17 -0.60
C THR A 168 17.65 -11.83 -1.27
N GLY A 169 16.66 -11.18 -1.89
CA GLY A 169 16.86 -9.85 -2.49
C GLY A 169 16.91 -8.76 -1.41
N ALA A 170 17.67 -7.68 -1.65
CA ALA A 170 17.72 -6.52 -0.76
C ALA A 170 16.32 -5.98 -0.40
N TYR A 171 15.39 -6.02 -1.36
CA TYR A 171 14.00 -5.59 -1.19
C TYR A 171 13.01 -6.78 -1.13
N HIS A 172 13.42 -7.90 -0.54
CA HIS A 172 12.52 -9.03 -0.32
C HIS A 172 11.48 -8.76 0.78
N SER A 173 11.93 -8.19 1.90
CA SER A 173 11.10 -7.84 3.05
C SER A 173 11.40 -6.44 3.59
N VAL A 174 10.55 -5.94 4.49
CA VAL A 174 10.77 -4.66 5.16
C VAL A 174 12.10 -4.66 5.90
N ARG A 175 12.43 -5.73 6.66
CA ARG A 175 13.73 -5.78 7.35
C ARG A 175 14.92 -5.92 6.42
N SER A 176 14.83 -6.71 5.34
CA SER A 176 15.94 -6.81 4.38
C SER A 176 16.21 -5.47 3.71
N MET A 177 15.14 -4.71 3.40
CA MET A 177 15.22 -3.38 2.83
C MET A 177 15.89 -2.41 3.80
N ILE A 178 15.42 -2.37 5.05
CA ILE A 178 16.02 -1.54 6.11
C ILE A 178 17.52 -1.82 6.24
N TRP A 179 17.88 -3.10 6.35
CA TRP A 179 19.28 -3.50 6.49
C TRP A 179 20.13 -3.10 5.27
N SER A 180 19.63 -3.35 4.06
CA SER A 180 20.34 -3.00 2.82
C SER A 180 20.55 -1.49 2.68
N GLU A 181 19.51 -0.70 2.94
CA GLU A 181 19.58 0.76 2.81
C GLU A 181 20.47 1.42 3.87
N LEU A 182 20.46 0.90 5.11
CA LEU A 182 21.39 1.34 6.15
C LEU A 182 22.83 1.03 5.77
N ASN A 183 23.13 -0.18 5.31
CA ASN A 183 24.48 -0.59 4.91
C ASN A 183 25.03 0.23 3.74
N ARG A 184 24.14 0.64 2.82
CA ARG A 184 24.49 1.50 1.68
C ARG A 184 24.58 2.98 2.06
N GLY A 185 24.18 3.37 3.28
CA GLY A 185 24.19 4.74 3.75
C GLY A 185 23.19 5.66 3.03
N VAL A 186 22.09 5.12 2.48
CA VAL A 186 21.09 5.91 1.73
C VAL A 186 19.92 6.41 2.57
N VAL A 187 19.84 5.98 3.84
CA VAL A 187 18.87 6.49 4.82
C VAL A 187 19.49 7.68 5.56
N ASN A 188 18.78 8.81 5.60
CA ASN A 188 19.18 9.98 6.38
C ASN A 188 18.10 10.34 7.40
N PHE A 189 18.49 10.54 8.65
CA PHE A 189 17.59 10.83 9.77
C PHE A 189 17.36 12.35 9.99
N HIS A 190 18.07 13.20 9.25
CA HIS A 190 18.05 14.67 9.41
C HIS A 190 17.53 15.39 8.16
N HIS A 191 17.71 14.80 6.99
CA HIS A 191 17.31 15.37 5.70
C HIS A 191 16.51 14.35 4.89
N GLN A 192 15.66 14.86 4.00
CA GLN A 192 14.81 14.01 3.15
C GLN A 192 15.65 13.27 2.11
N THR A 193 15.38 11.98 1.96
CA THR A 193 15.93 11.13 0.89
C THR A 193 14.81 10.36 0.17
N ASP A 194 15.12 9.85 -1.01
CA ASP A 194 14.21 8.98 -1.76
C ASP A 194 14.38 7.50 -1.38
N SER A 195 14.71 7.22 -0.12
CA SER A 195 14.91 5.86 0.37
C SER A 195 13.60 5.08 0.46
N GLY A 196 13.70 3.76 0.32
CA GLY A 196 12.62 2.82 0.55
C GLY A 196 12.07 2.92 1.97
N CYS A 197 12.93 3.07 2.99
CA CYS A 197 12.55 3.23 4.40
C CYS A 197 11.67 4.47 4.61
N ARG A 198 12.12 5.62 4.07
CA ARG A 198 11.34 6.85 4.07
C ARG A 198 10.00 6.63 3.39
N THR A 199 10.00 6.02 2.22
CA THR A 199 8.80 5.80 1.41
C THR A 199 7.79 4.87 2.10
N ILE A 200 8.25 3.76 2.67
CA ILE A 200 7.42 2.85 3.48
C ILE A 200 6.83 3.56 4.68
N LEU A 201 7.59 4.42 5.38
CA LEU A 201 7.03 5.15 6.53
C LEU A 201 5.79 5.98 6.16
N ARG A 202 5.74 6.56 4.95
CA ARG A 202 4.57 7.34 4.50
C ARG A 202 3.38 6.42 4.21
N LEU A 203 3.63 5.30 3.53
CA LEU A 203 2.61 4.29 3.28
C LEU A 203 2.08 3.71 4.61
N HIS A 204 2.98 3.37 5.54
CA HIS A 204 2.68 2.87 6.88
C HIS A 204 1.74 3.80 7.66
N ARG A 205 2.03 5.11 7.70
CA ARG A 205 1.14 6.11 8.31
C ARG A 205 -0.23 6.18 7.63
N ALA A 206 -0.29 6.05 6.31
CA ALA A 206 -1.55 6.02 5.57
C ALA A 206 -2.35 4.73 5.81
N LEU A 207 -1.66 3.61 6.02
CA LEU A 207 -2.29 2.32 6.31
C LEU A 207 -3.04 2.36 7.64
N LEU A 208 -2.49 3.03 8.67
CA LEU A 208 -3.18 3.23 9.95
C LEU A 208 -4.49 4.00 9.79
N TRP A 209 -4.46 5.09 9.01
CA TRP A 209 -5.66 5.86 8.72
C TRP A 209 -6.74 5.00 8.07
N LEU A 210 -6.36 4.21 7.06
CA LEU A 210 -7.27 3.34 6.36
C LEU A 210 -7.85 2.26 7.27
N LYS A 211 -7.01 1.62 8.11
CA LYS A 211 -7.44 0.65 9.13
C LYS A 211 -8.55 1.25 10.00
N LEU A 212 -8.29 2.41 10.60
CA LEU A 212 -9.28 3.06 11.48
C LEU A 212 -10.56 3.44 10.75
N PHE A 213 -10.46 3.88 9.49
CA PHE A 213 -11.65 4.17 8.69
C PHE A 213 -12.48 2.90 8.43
N ILE A 214 -11.83 1.79 8.07
CA ILE A 214 -12.47 0.49 7.83
C ILE A 214 -13.15 -0.03 9.10
N GLU A 215 -12.47 0.02 10.25
CA GLU A 215 -13.02 -0.39 11.56
C GLU A 215 -14.27 0.43 11.90
N LYS A 216 -14.18 1.76 11.80
CA LYS A 216 -15.31 2.65 12.03
C LYS A 216 -16.48 2.40 11.08
N LEU A 217 -16.19 2.04 9.83
CA LEU A 217 -17.23 1.72 8.84
C LEU A 217 -17.92 0.37 9.15
N ALA A 218 -17.20 -0.56 9.78
CA ALA A 218 -17.68 -1.86 10.24
C ALA A 218 -18.46 -1.79 11.57
N GLU A 219 -18.34 -0.71 12.34
CA GLU A 219 -19.07 -0.56 13.59
C GLU A 219 -20.60 -0.62 13.36
N THR A 220 -21.25 -1.51 14.12
CA THR A 220 -22.71 -1.61 14.16
C THR A 220 -23.18 -1.05 15.50
N PRO A 221 -23.75 0.16 15.56
CA PRO A 221 -24.12 0.79 16.82
C PRO A 221 -25.26 0.02 17.49
N VAL A 222 -25.13 -0.21 18.80
CA VAL A 222 -26.12 -0.93 19.63
C VAL A 222 -27.46 -0.18 19.72
N GLY A 223 -27.46 1.11 19.38
CA GLY A 223 -28.65 1.93 19.15
C GLY A 223 -28.30 3.20 18.38
N GLY A 224 -29.19 3.65 17.50
CA GLY A 224 -29.00 4.85 16.69
C GLY A 224 -28.76 4.59 15.20
N ARG A 225 -28.63 5.68 14.43
CA ARG A 225 -28.41 5.62 12.98
C ARG A 225 -26.92 5.41 12.69
N LEU A 226 -26.61 4.63 11.66
CA LEU A 226 -25.25 4.49 11.13
C LEU A 226 -24.69 5.87 10.71
N ARG A 227 -23.49 6.23 11.18
CA ARG A 227 -22.81 7.51 10.92
C ARG A 227 -22.36 7.65 9.46
N SER A 228 -22.25 8.85 8.89
CA SER A 228 -21.87 8.98 7.47
C SER A 228 -20.41 8.50 7.22
N PRO A 229 -20.10 7.84 6.08
CA PRO A 229 -18.71 7.49 5.75
C PRO A 229 -17.76 8.69 5.72
N SER A 230 -18.25 9.87 5.29
CA SER A 230 -17.49 11.12 5.31
C SER A 230 -17.03 11.52 6.72
N ASP A 231 -17.92 11.45 7.72
CA ASP A 231 -17.58 11.79 9.10
C ASP A 231 -16.58 10.79 9.70
N LEU A 232 -16.81 9.50 9.45
CA LEU A 232 -15.93 8.43 9.92
C LEU A 232 -14.52 8.55 9.32
N CYS A 233 -14.43 8.86 8.03
CA CYS A 233 -13.18 9.04 7.31
C CYS A 233 -12.41 10.28 7.81
N ARG A 234 -13.12 11.40 8.04
CA ARG A 234 -12.56 12.62 8.63
C ARG A 234 -12.02 12.36 10.04
N GLU A 235 -12.77 11.65 10.87
CA GLU A 235 -12.37 11.33 12.24
C GLU A 235 -11.13 10.42 12.28
N ALA A 236 -11.10 9.39 11.43
CA ALA A 236 -9.93 8.54 11.27
C ALA A 236 -8.70 9.36 10.86
N TYR A 237 -8.86 10.28 9.89
CA TYR A 237 -7.77 11.13 9.40
C TYR A 237 -7.22 12.06 10.48
N GLN A 238 -8.11 12.73 11.21
CA GLN A 238 -7.75 13.64 12.30
C GLN A 238 -7.00 12.92 13.43
N SER A 239 -7.33 11.66 13.69
CA SER A 239 -6.69 10.83 14.72
C SER A 239 -5.31 10.28 14.32
N THR A 240 -4.99 10.29 13.01
CA THR A 240 -3.82 9.61 12.44
C THR A 240 -2.99 10.56 11.56
N LEU A 241 -3.17 10.50 10.24
CA LEU A 241 -2.40 11.19 9.21
C LEU A 241 -2.31 12.71 9.42
N ALA A 242 -3.36 13.33 9.97
CA ALA A 242 -3.36 14.78 10.20
C ALA A 242 -2.14 15.25 10.98
N LYS A 243 -1.62 14.45 11.93
CA LYS A 243 -0.43 14.77 12.74
C LYS A 243 0.82 15.02 11.88
N HIS A 244 0.91 14.38 10.72
CA HIS A 244 2.06 14.44 9.81
C HIS A 244 1.85 15.40 8.63
N HIS A 245 0.68 16.01 8.53
CA HIS A 245 0.33 16.90 7.42
C HIS A 245 0.36 18.37 7.81
N THR A 246 0.75 19.23 6.85
CA THR A 246 0.69 20.68 7.01
C THR A 246 -0.77 21.16 7.08
N TRP A 247 -0.98 22.38 7.57
CA TRP A 247 -2.31 22.97 7.69
C TRP A 247 -3.09 22.96 6.36
N PHE A 248 -2.43 23.30 5.25
CA PHE A 248 -3.04 23.31 3.92
C PHE A 248 -3.49 21.92 3.49
N VAL A 249 -2.65 20.91 3.72
CA VAL A 249 -2.96 19.51 3.39
C VAL A 249 -4.16 19.02 4.21
N ARG A 250 -4.21 19.33 5.51
CA ARG A 250 -5.35 18.99 6.36
C ARG A 250 -6.65 19.57 5.82
N ARG A 251 -6.62 20.85 5.42
CA ARG A 251 -7.81 21.52 4.90
C ARG A 251 -8.28 20.93 3.56
N ALA A 252 -7.34 20.59 2.68
CA ALA A 252 -7.65 19.92 1.42
C ALA A 252 -8.30 18.54 1.65
N ALA A 253 -7.74 17.73 2.54
CA ALA A 253 -8.28 16.42 2.89
C ALA A 253 -9.71 16.52 3.46
N GLU A 254 -9.95 17.44 4.39
CA GLU A 254 -11.28 17.65 4.98
C GLU A 254 -12.36 18.02 3.96
N LEU A 255 -11.99 18.77 2.91
CA LEU A 255 -12.86 19.09 1.78
C LEU A 255 -13.09 17.86 0.90
N ALA A 256 -12.04 17.07 0.62
CA ALA A 256 -12.16 15.85 -0.16
C ALA A 256 -13.12 14.84 0.49
N PHE A 257 -13.11 14.72 1.82
CA PHE A 257 -13.99 13.79 2.55
C PHE A 257 -15.48 14.15 2.44
N ILE A 258 -15.83 15.40 2.13
CA ILE A 258 -17.23 15.79 1.86
C ILE A 258 -17.75 15.10 0.58
N ALA A 259 -16.85 14.79 -0.36
CA ALA A 259 -17.20 14.14 -1.62
C ALA A 259 -17.21 12.60 -1.52
N LEU A 260 -17.01 12.02 -0.33
CA LEU A 260 -17.06 10.56 -0.17
C LEU A 260 -18.48 10.02 -0.44
N PRO A 261 -18.59 8.84 -1.06
CA PRO A 261 -19.87 8.21 -1.30
C PRO A 261 -20.63 7.87 0.00
N GLU A 262 -21.96 7.80 -0.12
CA GLU A 262 -22.83 7.31 0.94
C GLU A 262 -22.62 5.82 1.23
N ARG A 263 -23.00 5.36 2.42
CA ARG A 263 -22.78 3.96 2.85
C ARG A 263 -23.33 2.92 1.86
N GLY A 264 -24.44 3.24 1.18
CA GLY A 264 -25.02 2.42 0.11
C GLY A 264 -24.03 2.03 -1.00
N PHE A 265 -23.04 2.88 -1.27
CA PHE A 265 -21.97 2.59 -2.23
C PHE A 265 -21.07 1.45 -1.76
N PHE A 266 -20.68 1.43 -0.48
CA PHE A 266 -19.78 0.41 0.07
C PHE A 266 -20.42 -0.99 0.08
N PHE A 267 -21.74 -1.08 0.31
CA PHE A 267 -22.47 -2.34 0.13
C PHE A 267 -22.31 -2.89 -1.29
N ARG A 268 -22.49 -2.05 -2.31
CA ARG A 268 -22.34 -2.46 -3.72
C ARG A 268 -20.89 -2.79 -4.07
N LEU A 269 -19.94 -1.98 -3.61
CA LEU A 269 -18.52 -2.17 -3.89
C LEU A 269 -18.00 -3.50 -3.33
N LEU A 270 -18.51 -3.92 -2.17
CA LEU A 270 -18.11 -5.14 -1.47
C LEU A 270 -19.07 -6.31 -1.68
N CYS A 271 -20.08 -6.16 -2.55
CA CYS A 271 -21.15 -7.14 -2.75
C CYS A 271 -21.85 -7.58 -1.44
N ALA A 272 -21.86 -6.73 -0.41
CA ALA A 272 -22.48 -7.04 0.87
C ALA A 272 -23.98 -6.69 0.84
N GLN A 273 -24.82 -7.62 1.27
CA GLN A 273 -26.28 -7.47 1.25
C GLN A 273 -26.81 -6.63 2.43
N ASN A 274 -26.10 -6.63 3.55
CA ASN A 274 -26.50 -5.93 4.77
C ASN A 274 -25.28 -5.46 5.60
N GLN A 275 -25.56 -4.69 6.66
CA GLN A 275 -24.52 -4.16 7.55
C GLN A 275 -23.71 -5.25 8.24
N GLU A 276 -24.31 -6.38 8.61
CA GLU A 276 -23.61 -7.47 9.29
C GLU A 276 -22.56 -8.13 8.38
N GLU A 277 -22.93 -8.40 7.13
CA GLU A 277 -22.01 -8.93 6.12
C GLU A 277 -20.88 -7.96 5.80
N LEU A 278 -21.22 -6.67 5.59
CA LEU A 278 -20.23 -5.62 5.40
C LEU A 278 -19.25 -5.56 6.58
N SER A 279 -19.77 -5.57 7.81
CA SER A 279 -18.96 -5.49 9.02
C SER A 279 -18.04 -6.70 9.16
N ARG A 280 -18.52 -7.91 8.88
CA ARG A 280 -17.68 -9.13 8.88
C ARG A 280 -16.53 -9.03 7.87
N MET A 281 -16.80 -8.58 6.64
CA MET A 281 -15.76 -8.41 5.62
C MET A 281 -14.72 -7.36 6.03
N LEU A 282 -15.19 -6.18 6.45
CA LEU A 282 -14.33 -5.06 6.84
C LEU A 282 -13.48 -5.39 8.08
N ASN A 283 -14.05 -6.07 9.09
CA ASN A 283 -13.30 -6.48 10.28
C ASN A 283 -12.17 -7.45 9.94
N ARG A 284 -12.38 -8.39 9.02
CA ARG A 284 -11.31 -9.30 8.57
C ARG A 284 -10.19 -8.55 7.86
N VAL A 285 -10.53 -7.57 7.03
CA VAL A 285 -9.56 -6.71 6.38
C VAL A 285 -8.80 -5.87 7.40
N ALA A 286 -9.50 -5.24 8.36
CA ALA A 286 -8.89 -4.44 9.42
C ALA A 286 -7.88 -5.25 10.25
N GLN A 287 -8.24 -6.47 10.65
CA GLN A 287 -7.34 -7.38 11.37
C GLN A 287 -6.10 -7.77 10.55
N ALA A 288 -6.27 -8.05 9.25
CA ALA A 288 -5.13 -8.36 8.38
C ALA A 288 -4.23 -7.13 8.16
N ILE A 289 -4.81 -5.92 8.06
CA ILE A 289 -4.05 -4.67 8.02
C ILE A 289 -3.30 -4.45 9.33
N GLU A 290 -3.94 -4.69 10.48
CA GLU A 290 -3.33 -4.54 11.82
C GLU A 290 -2.09 -5.40 11.97
N GLU A 291 -2.15 -6.68 11.58
CA GLU A 291 -0.99 -7.58 11.64
C GLU A 291 0.20 -7.09 10.78
N VAL A 292 -0.09 -6.59 9.57
CA VAL A 292 0.95 -6.02 8.68
C VAL A 292 1.50 -4.72 9.26
N TYR A 293 0.62 -3.88 9.81
CA TYR A 293 0.96 -2.61 10.44
C TYR A 293 1.90 -2.84 11.62
N ASP A 294 1.52 -3.69 12.58
CA ASP A 294 2.27 -3.90 13.83
C ASP A 294 3.67 -4.45 13.57
N ARG A 295 3.83 -5.33 12.59
CA ARG A 295 5.15 -5.85 12.19
C ARG A 295 6.01 -4.79 11.51
N THR A 296 5.40 -3.95 10.67
CA THR A 296 6.10 -2.85 10.00
C THR A 296 6.50 -1.77 11.01
N GLU A 297 5.60 -1.40 11.91
CA GLU A 297 5.83 -0.49 13.04
C GLU A 297 7.03 -0.96 13.85
N LYS A 298 6.99 -2.23 14.31
CA LYS A 298 8.08 -2.83 15.09
C LYS A 298 9.41 -2.81 14.33
N ALA A 299 9.42 -3.11 13.03
CA ALA A 299 10.63 -3.09 12.22
C ALA A 299 11.22 -1.67 12.09
N LEU A 300 10.37 -0.65 11.90
CA LEU A 300 10.80 0.74 11.83
C LEU A 300 11.25 1.28 13.20
N GLU A 301 10.51 0.98 14.27
CA GLU A 301 10.80 1.39 15.64
C GLU A 301 12.16 0.86 16.12
N GLN A 302 12.43 -0.44 15.89
CA GLN A 302 13.70 -1.09 16.25
C GLN A 302 14.92 -0.42 15.61
N ASN A 303 14.73 0.34 14.53
CA ASN A 303 15.79 1.06 13.81
C ASN A 303 15.68 2.58 13.95
N GLY A 304 14.82 3.10 14.83
CA GLY A 304 14.65 4.54 15.06
C GLY A 304 14.03 5.30 13.88
N MET A 305 13.26 4.62 13.02
CA MET A 305 12.81 5.14 11.72
C MET A 305 11.38 5.70 11.72
N LEU A 306 10.70 5.79 12.87
CA LEU A 306 9.32 6.28 12.94
C LEU A 306 9.18 7.78 12.62
N ASP A 307 10.29 8.52 12.68
CA ASP A 307 10.35 9.96 12.47
C ASP A 307 11.23 10.39 11.29
N LEU A 308 11.50 9.50 10.32
CA LEU A 308 12.29 9.88 9.13
C LEU A 308 11.69 11.12 8.43
N PRO A 309 12.50 12.17 8.20
CA PRO A 309 12.06 13.50 7.70
C PRO A 309 11.46 13.42 6.30
#